data_AF-V2YKN4-F1
#
_entry.id   AF-V2YKN4-F1
#
_cell.length_a   1.000
_cell.length_b   1.000
_cell.length_c   1.000
_cell.angle_alpha   90.00
_cell.angle_beta   90.00
_cell.angle_gamma   90.00
#
_symmetry.space_group_name_H-M   'P 1'
#
loop_
_entity.id
_entity.type
_entity.pdbx_description
1 polymer ?
#
loop_
_entity_poly.entity_id
_entity_poly.type
_entity_poly.pdbx_seq_one_letter_code
_entity_poly.pdbx_strand_id
1 'polypeptide(L)' 'MQSEPLKIKRRGEDGNKVITVRIREDTLDALDKIAAETNRSRNELINIILRHGVQNLEIE' A
#
# COMPACT_ATOMS: atom_id res chain seq x y z
N MET A 1 -10.67 14.46 -33.07
CA MET A 1 -10.65 13.20 -32.28
C MET A 1 -11.67 13.38 -31.17
N GLN A 2 -12.77 12.61 -31.17
CA GLN A 2 -13.76 12.68 -30.10
C GLN A 2 -13.10 12.15 -28.82
N SER A 3 -13.02 12.99 -27.79
CA SER A 3 -12.45 12.62 -26.50
C SER A 3 -13.43 11.68 -25.79
N GLU A 4 -13.02 10.44 -25.56
CA GLU A 4 -13.82 9.53 -24.74
C GLU A 4 -13.99 10.10 -23.32
N PRO A 5 -15.18 9.97 -22.71
CA PRO A 5 -15.44 10.52 -21.38
C PRO A 5 -14.63 9.77 -20.30
N LEU A 6 -14.00 10.54 -19.40
CA LEU A 6 -13.29 10.02 -18.24
C LEU A 6 -14.28 9.33 -17.27
N LYS A 7 -14.22 7.99 -17.19
CA LYS A 7 -15.02 7.21 -16.24
C LYS A 7 -14.35 7.26 -14.85
N ILE A 8 -14.84 8.14 -13.98
CA ILE A 8 -14.42 8.22 -12.57
C ILE A 8 -15.22 7.18 -11.76
N LYS A 9 -14.54 6.15 -11.26
CA LYS A 9 -15.15 5.21 -10.30
C LYS A 9 -15.28 5.86 -8.92
N ARG A 10 -16.31 5.49 -8.15
CA ARG A 10 -16.47 6.00 -6.79
C ARG A 10 -15.32 5.48 -5.92
N ARG A 11 -14.76 6.35 -5.07
CA ARG A 11 -13.73 5.96 -4.08
C ARG A 11 -14.27 4.79 -3.23
N GLY A 12 -13.52 3.68 -3.16
CA GLY A 12 -13.85 2.49 -2.37
C GLY A 12 -14.37 1.27 -3.15
N GLU A 13 -14.52 1.36 -4.47
CA GLU A 13 -14.89 0.20 -5.33
C GLU A 13 -13.68 -0.64 -5.77
N ASP A 14 -12.46 -0.33 -5.30
CA ASP A 14 -11.21 -1.00 -5.67
C ASP A 14 -10.85 -2.17 -4.74
N GLY A 15 -11.71 -2.49 -3.77
CA GLY A 15 -11.49 -3.57 -2.80
C GLY A 15 -10.53 -3.21 -1.66
N ASN A 16 -10.03 -1.98 -1.60
CA ASN A 16 -9.13 -1.52 -0.55
C ASN A 16 -9.88 -0.63 0.45
N LYS A 17 -9.48 -0.70 1.73
CA LYS A 17 -9.98 0.21 2.78
C LYS A 17 -8.84 1.08 3.25
N VAL A 18 -9.09 2.39 3.36
CA VAL A 18 -8.15 3.32 3.98
C VAL A 18 -8.25 3.14 5.49
N ILE A 19 -7.12 2.84 6.12
CA ILE A 19 -7.00 2.73 7.58
C ILE A 19 -5.88 3.65 8.06
N THR A 20 -5.96 4.08 9.31
CA THR A 20 -4.88 4.79 9.99
C THR A 20 -4.21 3.84 10.98
N VAL A 21 -2.91 3.63 10.82
CA VAL A 21 -2.10 2.79 11.71
C VAL A 21 -0.95 3.61 12.29
N ARG A 22 -0.54 3.30 13.52
CA ARG A 22 0.67 3.86 14.13
C ARG A 22 1.83 2.92 13.84
N ILE A 23 2.88 3.45 13.23
CA ILE A 23 4.11 2.73 12.90
C ILE A 23 5.26 3.49 13.57
N ARG A 24 6.28 2.77 14.05
CA ARG A 24 7.48 3.41 14.59
C ARG A 24 8.23 4.15 13.47
N GLU A 25 8.83 5.28 13.82
CA GLU A 25 9.54 6.16 12.88
C GLU A 25 10.66 5.43 12.13
N ASP A 26 11.46 4.64 12.85
CA ASP A 26 12.52 3.81 12.28
C ASP A 26 12.05 2.85 11.17
N THR A 27 10.86 2.28 11.36
CA THR A 27 10.24 1.34 10.44
C THR A 27 9.72 2.07 9.22
N LEU A 28 9.15 3.27 9.41
CA LEU A 28 8.72 4.12 8.30
C LEU A 28 9.91 4.56 7.42
N ASP A 29 11.02 4.97 8.05
CA ASP A 29 12.24 5.36 7.33
C ASP A 29 12.83 4.21 6.51
N ALA A 30 12.82 2.99 7.06
CA ALA A 30 13.25 1.80 6.33
C ALA A 30 12.34 1.52 5.12
N LEU A 31 11.02 1.64 5.29
CA LEU A 31 10.06 1.48 4.19
C LEU A 31 10.25 2.55 3.11
N ASP A 32 10.53 3.79 3.48
CA ASP A 32 10.78 4.90 2.55
C ASP A 32 12.03 4.65 1.68
N LYS A 33 13.12 4.14 2.29
CA LYS A 33 14.34 3.76 1.55
C LYS A 33 14.05 2.65 0.54
N ILE A 34 13.38 1.59 0.95
CA ILE A 34 13.05 0.45 0.07
C ILE A 34 12.11 0.90 -1.06
N ALA A 35 11.13 1.76 -0.76
CA ALA A 35 10.22 2.32 -1.77
C ALA A 35 10.98 3.10 -2.85
N ALA A 36 11.96 3.92 -2.44
CA ALA A 36 12.82 4.68 -3.35
C ALA A 36 13.70 3.76 -4.22
N GLU A 37 14.28 2.71 -3.64
CA GLU A 37 15.14 1.76 -4.37
C GLU A 37 14.36 0.88 -5.35
N THR A 38 13.14 0.48 -4.99
CA THR A 38 12.31 -0.44 -5.79
C THR A 38 11.38 0.26 -6.79
N ASN A 39 11.37 1.60 -6.80
CA ASN A 39 10.44 2.42 -7.59
C ASN A 39 8.97 2.03 -7.35
N ARG A 40 8.61 1.76 -6.10
CA ARG A 40 7.24 1.43 -5.68
C ARG A 40 6.72 2.48 -4.70
N SER A 41 5.40 2.61 -4.61
CA SER A 41 4.83 3.45 -3.56
C SER A 41 4.98 2.77 -2.20
N ARG A 42 5.17 3.56 -1.13
CA ARG A 42 5.12 3.06 0.26
C ARG A 42 3.89 2.20 0.53
N ASN A 43 2.71 2.66 0.08
CA ASN A 43 1.45 1.96 0.34
C ASN A 43 1.41 0.58 -0.32
N GLU A 44 1.94 0.49 -1.55
CA GLU A 44 2.08 -0.78 -2.25
C GLU A 44 3.06 -1.72 -1.54
N LEU A 45 4.22 -1.19 -1.11
CA LEU A 45 5.21 -1.95 -0.35
C LEU A 45 4.62 -2.48 0.97
N ILE A 46 3.93 -1.62 1.73
CA ILE A 46 3.24 -2.01 2.97
C ILE A 46 2.22 -3.12 2.70
N ASN A 47 1.42 -3.01 1.64
CA ASN A 47 0.46 -4.06 1.28
C ASN A 47 1.13 -5.40 0.91
N ILE A 48 2.29 -5.37 0.26
CA ILE A 48 3.08 -6.58 -0.05
C ILE A 48 3.57 -7.23 1.25
N ILE A 49 4.19 -6.44 2.12
CA ILE A 49 4.75 -6.91 3.39
C ILE A 49 3.65 -7.44 4.30
N LEU A 50 2.53 -6.72 4.45
CA LEU A 50 1.41 -7.16 5.29
C LEU A 50 0.80 -8.47 4.79
N ARG A 51 0.60 -8.62 3.48
CA ARG A 51 0.08 -9.87 2.91
C ARG A 51 1.01 -11.04 3.19
N HIS A 52 2.31 -10.85 2.97
CA HIS A 52 3.30 -11.89 3.30
C HIS A 52 3.31 -12.18 4.80
N GLY A 53 3.32 -11.15 5.64
CA GLY A 53 3.29 -11.27 7.10
C GLY A 53 2.11 -12.12 7.54
N VAL A 54 0.88 -11.76 7.15
CA VAL A 54 -0.35 -12.49 7.55
C VAL A 54 -0.30 -13.98 7.19
N GLN A 55 0.34 -14.36 6.09
CA GLN A 55 0.46 -15.77 5.69
C GLN A 55 1.52 -16.56 6.47
N ASN A 56 2.47 -15.87 7.10
CA ASN A 56 3.63 -16.47 7.77
C ASN A 56 3.70 -16.08 9.26
N LEU A 57 2.60 -15.60 9.84
CA LEU A 57 2.51 -15.31 11.27
C LEU A 57 2.39 -16.64 12.03
N GLU A 58 3.28 -16.82 13.00
CA GLU A 58 3.12 -17.81 14.06
C GLU A 58 2.66 -17.07 15.33
N ILE A 59 1.69 -17.65 16.04
CA ILE A 59 1.18 -17.12 17.29
C ILE A 59 1.75 -17.99 18.40
N GLU A 60 2.39 -17.35 19.39
CA GLU A 60 2.81 -17.97 20.64
C GLU A 60 1.86 -17.57 21.78
#